data_AF-A0A951ICI8-F1
#
_entry.id   AF-A0A951ICI8-F1
#
_cell.length_a   1.000
_cell.length_b   1.000
_cell.length_c   1.000
_cell.angle_alpha   90.00
_cell.angle_beta   90.00
_cell.angle_gamma   90.00
#
_symmetry.space_group_name_H-M   'P 1'
#
loop_
_entity.id
_entity.type
_entity.pdbx_description
1 polymer ?
#
loop_
_entity_poly.entity_id
_entity_poly.type
_entity_poly.pdbx_seq_one_letter_code
_entity_poly.pdbx_strand_id
1 'polypeptide(L)'
;MKTLRLILVVMVMPILVWAQKDSAAAKKPDFSRINLTDIKWTRAEGGSFWFYYKPTQYFFTTQEFETRTLDNADVLVYLFEPGYYLLLPDFASAKLNVENAVEPVTSRSAVFVRRGVGANFYIIDHGLIVQNLERIGINTARQYVFRSRSSDKRYWIEESDFMAAPVSRPVGILSE
;
A
#
# COMPACT_ATOMS: atom_id res chain seq x y z
N MET A 1 -8.43 38.69 34.01
CA MET A 1 -7.48 38.06 33.07
C MET A 1 -8.14 36.80 32.51
N LYS A 2 -8.48 36.78 31.22
CA LYS A 2 -9.15 35.65 30.56
C LYS A 2 -8.09 34.77 29.90
N THR A 3 -7.91 33.55 30.37
CA THR A 3 -7.07 32.53 29.72
C THR A 3 -7.85 31.93 28.56
N LEU A 4 -7.53 32.39 27.35
CA LEU A 4 -8.02 31.79 26.11
C LEU A 4 -7.29 30.45 25.91
N ARG A 5 -8.00 29.34 26.11
CA ARG A 5 -7.49 27.99 25.80
C ARG A 5 -7.42 27.86 24.28
N LEU A 6 -6.20 27.82 23.75
CA LEU A 6 -5.93 27.48 22.36
C LEU A 6 -6.24 25.99 22.18
N ILE A 7 -7.39 25.67 21.57
CA ILE A 7 -7.66 24.31 21.10
C ILE A 7 -6.84 24.13 19.82
N LEU A 8 -5.73 23.42 19.93
CA LEU A 8 -4.96 22.95 18.78
C LEU A 8 -5.79 21.85 18.10
N VAL A 9 -6.62 22.24 17.12
CA VAL A 9 -7.25 21.30 16.21
C VAL A 9 -6.14 20.82 15.26
N VAL A 10 -5.55 19.68 15.59
CA VAL A 10 -4.70 18.94 14.64
C VAL A 10 -5.63 18.45 13.53
N MET A 11 -5.77 19.24 12.47
CA MET A 11 -6.31 18.74 11.21
C MET A 11 -5.31 17.72 10.68
N VAL A 12 -5.57 16.43 10.93
CA VAL A 12 -4.96 15.35 10.16
C VAL A 12 -5.57 15.45 8.77
N MET A 13 -5.02 16.33 7.94
CA MET A 13 -5.33 16.29 6.52
C MET A 13 -4.84 14.95 5.99
N PRO A 14 -5.69 14.13 5.35
CA PRO A 14 -5.18 13.00 4.60
C PRO A 14 -4.17 13.56 3.59
N ILE A 15 -2.92 13.13 3.70
CA ILE A 15 -1.89 13.47 2.72
C ILE A 15 -2.39 12.88 1.40
N LEU A 16 -2.98 13.72 0.55
CA LEU A 16 -3.22 13.36 -0.83
C LEU A 16 -1.85 13.14 -1.46
N VAL A 17 -1.51 11.87 -1.71
CA VAL A 17 -0.37 11.52 -2.54
C VAL A 17 -0.78 11.79 -3.98
N TRP A 18 -0.12 12.75 -4.62
CA TRP A 18 -0.32 13.02 -6.03
C TRP A 18 0.54 12.04 -6.81
N ALA A 19 -0.09 11.31 -7.73
CA ALA A 19 0.58 10.32 -8.56
C ALA A 19 1.59 11.00 -9.51
N GLN A 20 2.61 10.22 -9.85
CA GLN A 20 3.83 10.52 -10.61
C GLN A 20 3.75 11.65 -11.67
N LYS A 21 4.83 12.45 -11.77
CA LYS A 21 5.06 13.41 -12.87
C LYS A 21 5.56 12.64 -14.10
N ASP A 22 5.14 12.96 -15.32
CA ASP A 22 5.57 12.18 -16.50
C ASP A 22 7.01 12.56 -16.91
N SER A 23 7.83 11.56 -17.28
CA SER A 23 9.18 11.74 -17.86
C SER A 23 9.29 10.93 -19.16
N ALA A 24 10.16 11.37 -20.08
CA ALA A 24 10.37 10.73 -21.37
C ALA A 24 10.74 9.24 -21.20
N ALA A 25 9.91 8.36 -21.78
CA ALA A 25 9.97 6.94 -21.52
C ALA A 25 11.23 6.30 -22.13
N ALA A 26 12.12 5.78 -21.28
CA ALA A 26 13.07 4.76 -21.67
C ALA A 26 12.33 3.48 -22.13
N LYS A 27 13.03 2.52 -22.71
CA LYS A 27 12.43 1.25 -23.15
C LYS A 27 11.73 0.55 -21.97
N LYS A 28 10.44 0.26 -22.13
CA LYS A 28 9.63 -0.50 -21.16
C LYS A 28 10.28 -1.86 -20.85
N PRO A 29 10.52 -2.20 -19.58
CA PRO A 29 11.07 -3.48 -19.20
C PRO A 29 10.05 -4.60 -19.43
N ASP A 30 10.55 -5.82 -19.58
CA ASP A 30 9.73 -7.01 -19.53
C ASP A 30 9.36 -7.30 -18.06
N PHE A 31 8.11 -7.05 -17.68
CA PHE A 31 7.63 -7.20 -16.31
C PHE A 31 7.76 -8.63 -15.77
N SER A 32 7.76 -9.64 -16.65
CA SER A 32 7.96 -11.04 -16.24
C SER A 32 9.38 -11.34 -15.77
N ARG A 33 10.33 -10.44 -16.02
CA ARG A 33 11.76 -10.61 -15.75
C ARG A 33 12.30 -9.57 -14.77
N ILE A 34 11.45 -8.72 -14.21
CA ILE A 34 11.89 -7.71 -13.24
C ILE A 34 12.28 -8.38 -11.93
N ASN A 35 13.50 -8.07 -11.48
CA ASN A 35 13.89 -8.31 -10.10
C ASN A 35 13.43 -7.13 -9.23
N LEU A 36 12.73 -7.43 -8.13
CA LEU A 36 12.22 -6.40 -7.20
C LEU A 36 13.33 -5.51 -6.63
N THR A 37 14.56 -6.01 -6.52
CA THR A 37 15.71 -5.23 -6.05
C THR A 37 16.09 -4.09 -6.99
N ASP A 38 15.70 -4.18 -8.25
CA ASP A 38 15.99 -3.19 -9.30
C ASP A 38 14.91 -2.11 -9.39
N ILE A 39 13.80 -2.29 -8.66
CA ILE A 39 12.76 -1.28 -8.52
C ILE A 39 13.20 -0.28 -7.44
N LYS A 40 13.12 0.99 -7.80
CA LYS A 40 13.53 2.13 -6.99
C LYS A 40 12.46 3.19 -6.99
N TRP A 41 12.54 4.05 -6.00
CA TRP A 41 11.67 5.20 -5.92
C TRP A 41 12.38 6.41 -5.32
N THR A 42 11.90 7.58 -5.68
CA THR A 42 12.44 8.85 -5.21
C THR A 42 11.31 9.78 -4.85
N ARG A 43 11.32 10.34 -3.63
CA ARG A 43 10.35 11.34 -3.22
C ARG A 43 10.56 12.63 -4.02
N ALA A 44 9.48 13.18 -4.55
CA ALA A 44 9.44 14.47 -5.24
C ALA A 44 8.76 15.52 -4.36
N GLU A 45 8.86 16.79 -4.78
CA GLU A 45 8.15 17.90 -4.14
C GLU A 45 6.63 17.69 -4.19
N GLY A 46 5.90 18.36 -3.30
CA GLY A 46 4.43 18.31 -3.29
C GLY A 46 3.82 16.96 -2.93
N GLY A 47 4.58 16.06 -2.28
CA GLY A 47 4.06 14.74 -1.87
C GLY A 47 3.95 13.73 -3.01
N SER A 48 4.58 14.01 -4.16
CA SER A 48 4.68 13.08 -5.29
C SER A 48 5.92 12.18 -5.17
N PHE A 49 6.04 11.22 -6.09
CA PHE A 49 7.24 10.40 -6.21
C PHE A 49 7.48 9.96 -7.65
N TRP A 50 8.71 9.54 -7.90
CA TRP A 50 9.13 8.84 -9.10
C TRP A 50 9.29 7.36 -8.77
N PHE A 51 8.70 6.49 -9.58
CA PHE A 51 8.82 5.05 -9.42
C PHE A 51 9.45 4.46 -10.68
N TYR A 52 10.56 3.75 -10.55
CA TYR A 52 11.33 3.36 -11.73
C TYR A 52 12.14 2.07 -11.58
N TYR A 53 12.49 1.50 -12.72
CA TYR A 53 13.30 0.28 -12.86
C TYR A 53 14.72 0.63 -13.34
N LYS A 54 15.74 0.34 -12.53
CA LYS A 54 17.09 0.88 -12.68
C LYS A 54 17.88 0.42 -13.92
N PRO A 55 17.82 -0.85 -14.38
CA PRO A 55 18.61 -1.29 -15.53
C PRO A 55 18.34 -0.48 -16.80
N THR A 56 17.16 0.12 -16.93
CA THR A 56 16.80 0.99 -18.07
C THR A 56 16.35 2.39 -17.67
N GLN A 57 16.31 2.71 -16.37
CA GLN A 57 15.65 3.90 -15.82
C GLN A 57 14.24 4.13 -16.37
N TYR A 58 13.49 3.04 -16.58
CA TYR A 58 12.11 3.13 -16.99
C TYR A 58 11.25 3.61 -15.82
N PHE A 59 10.54 4.71 -16.00
CA PHE A 59 9.58 5.23 -15.03
C PHE A 59 8.22 4.57 -15.25
N PHE A 60 7.71 3.88 -14.24
CA PHE A 60 6.38 3.25 -14.30
C PHE A 60 5.31 4.33 -14.43
N THR A 61 4.34 4.16 -15.30
CA THR A 61 3.22 5.10 -15.44
C THR A 61 2.12 4.79 -14.44
N THR A 62 1.23 5.75 -14.20
CA THR A 62 0.06 5.57 -13.31
C THR A 62 -0.91 4.49 -13.78
N GLN A 63 -0.80 4.02 -15.03
CA GLN A 63 -1.58 2.89 -15.56
C GLN A 63 -0.98 1.53 -15.22
N GLU A 64 0.20 1.48 -14.60
CA GLU A 64 0.94 0.25 -14.32
C GLU A 64 0.92 -0.12 -12.84
N PHE A 65 0.39 0.77 -11.99
CA PHE A 65 0.31 0.54 -10.56
C PHE A 65 -0.79 1.33 -9.88
N GLU A 66 -1.20 0.83 -8.72
CA GLU A 66 -2.06 1.53 -7.75
C GLU A 66 -1.28 1.85 -6.48
N THR A 67 -1.69 2.92 -5.78
CA THR A 67 -1.07 3.28 -4.50
C THR A 67 -2.06 3.55 -3.38
N ARG A 68 -1.62 3.28 -2.16
CA ARG A 68 -2.36 3.57 -0.92
C ARG A 68 -1.41 4.04 0.16
N THR A 69 -1.65 5.23 0.70
CA THR A 69 -1.01 5.69 1.93
C THR A 69 -1.59 4.96 3.13
N LEU A 70 -0.72 4.37 3.94
CA LEU A 70 -1.08 3.68 5.18
C LEU A 70 -1.14 4.66 6.37
N ASP A 71 -1.67 4.23 7.52
CA ASP A 71 -1.84 5.13 8.68
C ASP A 71 -0.49 5.64 9.23
N ASN A 72 0.62 4.96 8.97
CA ASN A 72 1.99 5.42 9.32
C ASN A 72 2.64 6.29 8.23
N ALA A 73 1.88 6.68 7.20
CA ALA A 73 2.30 7.44 6.04
C ALA A 73 3.28 6.73 5.08
N ASP A 74 3.57 5.44 5.28
CA ASP A 74 4.18 4.62 4.22
C ASP A 74 3.22 4.49 3.05
N VAL A 75 3.76 4.27 1.85
CA VAL A 75 2.95 4.09 0.64
C VAL A 75 3.04 2.65 0.17
N LEU A 76 1.91 1.95 0.20
CA LEU A 76 1.74 0.64 -0.43
C LEU A 76 1.52 0.83 -1.93
N VAL A 77 2.23 0.06 -2.73
CA VAL A 77 2.12 0.04 -4.19
C VAL A 77 1.70 -1.36 -4.62
N TYR A 78 0.69 -1.46 -5.50
CA TYR A 78 0.37 -2.68 -6.23
C TYR A 78 0.79 -2.51 -7.68
N LEU A 79 1.82 -3.24 -8.11
CA LEU A 79 2.22 -3.31 -9.52
C LEU A 79 1.32 -4.29 -10.25
N PHE A 80 0.57 -3.83 -11.26
CA PHE A 80 -0.40 -4.67 -11.99
C PHE A 80 0.28 -5.85 -12.69
N GLU A 81 1.42 -5.60 -13.30
CA GLU A 81 2.30 -6.63 -13.84
C GLU A 81 3.65 -6.51 -13.14
N PRO A 82 4.15 -7.57 -12.49
CA PRO A 82 3.64 -8.95 -12.49
C PRO A 82 2.55 -9.28 -11.42
N GLY A 83 2.00 -8.29 -10.71
CA GLY A 83 0.93 -8.52 -9.73
C GLY A 83 1.41 -8.61 -8.29
N TYR A 84 2.31 -7.71 -7.87
CA TYR A 84 2.95 -7.74 -6.54
C TYR A 84 2.65 -6.48 -5.71
N TYR A 85 2.61 -6.66 -4.40
CA TYR A 85 2.64 -5.54 -3.45
C TYR A 85 4.06 -5.23 -3.00
N LEU A 86 4.36 -3.94 -3.01
CA LEU A 86 5.61 -3.36 -2.55
C LEU A 86 5.30 -2.20 -1.60
N LEU A 87 6.18 -1.96 -0.64
CA LEU A 87 6.08 -0.81 0.25
C LEU A 87 7.17 0.20 -0.12
N LEU A 88 6.79 1.47 -0.10
CA LEU A 88 7.68 2.62 -0.08
C LEU A 88 7.81 3.03 1.39
N PRO A 89 8.77 2.44 2.13
CA PRO A 89 8.91 2.69 3.56
C PRO A 89 9.36 4.13 3.81
N ASP A 90 8.96 4.68 4.96
CA ASP A 90 9.40 5.98 5.45
C ASP A 90 9.09 7.13 4.46
N PHE A 91 8.04 6.98 3.65
CA PHE A 91 7.73 7.92 2.56
C PHE A 91 7.64 9.38 3.03
N ALA A 92 6.97 9.63 4.15
CA ALA A 92 6.78 10.96 4.71
C ALA A 92 8.08 11.61 5.22
N SER A 93 9.07 10.81 5.64
CA SER A 93 10.35 11.28 6.20
C SER A 93 11.52 11.17 5.22
N ALA A 94 11.35 10.47 4.09
CA ALA A 94 12.36 10.33 3.05
C ALA A 94 12.78 11.69 2.47
N LYS A 95 14.09 11.83 2.21
CA LYS A 95 14.67 13.04 1.60
C LYS A 95 14.23 13.16 0.14
N LEU A 96 13.95 14.40 -0.28
CA LEU A 96 13.63 14.72 -1.66
C LEU A 96 14.79 14.35 -2.59
N ASN A 97 14.48 13.82 -3.77
CA ASN A 97 15.43 13.51 -4.84
C ASN A 97 16.54 12.51 -4.45
N VAL A 98 16.33 11.73 -3.39
CA VAL A 98 17.21 10.60 -3.02
C VAL A 98 16.57 9.28 -3.45
N GLU A 99 17.36 8.43 -4.09
CA GLU A 99 16.96 7.08 -4.48
C GLU A 99 16.79 6.20 -3.24
N ASN A 100 15.64 5.53 -3.14
CA ASN A 100 15.30 4.59 -2.09
C ASN A 100 14.94 3.23 -2.69
N ALA A 101 15.15 2.18 -1.89
CA ALA A 101 14.68 0.84 -2.23
C ALA A 101 13.20 0.68 -1.87
N VAL A 102 12.53 -0.23 -2.58
CA VAL A 102 11.23 -0.76 -2.16
C VAL A 102 11.42 -1.90 -1.16
N GLU A 103 10.43 -2.13 -0.30
CA GLU A 103 10.33 -3.34 0.50
C GLU A 103 9.31 -4.30 -0.15
N PRO A 104 9.69 -5.56 -0.47
CA PRO A 104 8.74 -6.53 -0.99
C PRO A 104 7.75 -6.95 0.09
N VAL A 105 6.46 -6.98 -0.23
CA VAL A 105 5.40 -7.40 0.71
C VAL A 105 4.91 -8.80 0.36
N THR A 106 4.30 -8.97 -0.80
CA THR A 106 3.73 -10.25 -1.21
C THR A 106 3.49 -10.31 -2.71
N SER A 107 3.46 -11.52 -3.26
CA SER A 107 3.02 -11.81 -4.62
C SER A 107 1.55 -12.19 -4.74
N ARG A 108 0.78 -12.01 -3.66
CA ARG A 108 -0.66 -12.28 -3.64
C ARG A 108 -1.43 -11.05 -4.12
N SER A 109 -2.61 -11.28 -4.68
CA SER A 109 -3.56 -10.27 -5.11
C SER A 109 -4.10 -9.39 -3.99
N ALA A 110 -4.12 -9.90 -2.76
CA ALA A 110 -4.69 -9.21 -1.61
C ALA A 110 -3.73 -9.12 -0.41
N VAL A 111 -3.83 -8.01 0.32
CA VAL A 111 -3.17 -7.80 1.60
C VAL A 111 -4.15 -7.41 2.69
N PHE A 112 -3.84 -7.83 3.92
CA PHE A 112 -4.45 -7.38 5.15
C PHE A 112 -3.55 -6.33 5.80
N VAL A 113 -4.14 -5.24 6.27
CA VAL A 113 -3.42 -4.18 6.98
C VAL A 113 -4.16 -3.83 8.26
N ARG A 114 -3.53 -4.01 9.41
CA ARG A 114 -4.09 -3.52 10.69
C ARG A 114 -3.99 -2.01 10.75
N ARG A 115 -5.02 -1.37 11.31
CA ARG A 115 -5.11 0.09 11.40
C ARG A 115 -4.87 0.59 12.81
N GLY A 116 -4.32 1.80 12.91
CA GLY A 116 -4.11 2.50 14.17
C GLY A 116 -5.29 3.37 14.57
N VAL A 117 -6.16 3.74 13.62
CA VAL A 117 -7.30 4.65 13.83
C VAL A 117 -8.52 4.17 13.04
N GLY A 118 -9.72 4.16 13.65
CA GLY A 118 -10.98 3.79 12.99
C GLY A 118 -11.26 2.29 12.95
N ALA A 119 -11.88 1.78 11.88
CA ALA A 119 -12.11 0.33 11.70
C ALA A 119 -10.79 -0.45 11.85
N ASN A 120 -10.81 -1.59 12.55
CA ASN A 120 -9.57 -2.23 13.04
C ASN A 120 -8.59 -2.71 11.95
N PHE A 121 -9.00 -2.74 10.67
CA PHE A 121 -8.16 -3.18 9.56
C PHE A 121 -8.68 -2.74 8.18
N TYR A 122 -7.85 -2.90 7.15
CA TYR A 122 -8.21 -2.93 5.74
C TYR A 122 -7.92 -4.29 5.13
N ILE A 123 -8.71 -4.68 4.13
CA ILE A 123 -8.28 -5.61 3.08
C ILE A 123 -8.13 -4.79 1.81
N ILE A 124 -6.98 -4.90 1.15
CA ILE A 124 -6.69 -4.23 -0.12
C ILE A 124 -6.46 -5.33 -1.15
N ASP A 125 -7.23 -5.31 -2.23
CA ASP A 125 -7.18 -6.29 -3.32
C ASP A 125 -6.89 -5.57 -4.64
N HIS A 126 -5.83 -5.98 -5.32
CA HIS A 126 -5.26 -5.31 -6.49
C HIS A 126 -5.12 -3.77 -6.34
N GLY A 127 -4.66 -3.30 -5.17
CA GLY A 127 -4.48 -1.87 -4.85
C GLY A 127 -5.74 -1.13 -4.39
N LEU A 128 -6.91 -1.78 -4.39
CA LEU A 128 -8.18 -1.17 -4.03
C LEU A 128 -8.67 -1.68 -2.67
N ILE A 129 -9.15 -0.76 -1.83
CA ILE A 129 -9.73 -1.13 -0.52
C ILE A 129 -11.04 -1.87 -0.76
N VAL A 130 -11.12 -3.09 -0.25
CA VAL A 130 -12.32 -3.91 -0.30
C VAL A 130 -13.37 -3.32 0.64
N GLN A 131 -14.53 -3.00 0.08
CA GLN A 131 -15.65 -2.42 0.81
C GLN A 131 -16.67 -3.49 1.23
N ASN A 132 -17.53 -3.12 2.17
CA ASN A 132 -18.67 -3.92 2.65
C ASN A 132 -18.27 -5.34 3.11
N LEU A 133 -17.18 -5.42 3.86
CA LEU A 133 -16.69 -6.67 4.42
C LEU A 133 -17.60 -7.16 5.54
N GLU A 134 -17.92 -8.44 5.52
CA GLU A 134 -18.54 -9.14 6.64
C GLU A 134 -17.73 -10.36 7.03
N ARG A 135 -17.66 -10.63 8.32
CA ARG A 135 -17.05 -11.85 8.84
C ARG A 135 -18.05 -13.00 8.71
N ILE A 136 -17.67 -14.05 7.99
CA ILE A 136 -18.53 -15.23 7.81
C ILE A 136 -18.18 -16.37 8.79
N GLY A 137 -16.97 -16.37 9.35
CA GLY A 137 -16.59 -17.37 10.36
C GLY A 137 -15.09 -17.48 10.59
N ILE A 138 -14.70 -18.59 11.22
CA ILE A 138 -13.31 -19.08 11.30
C ILE A 138 -13.31 -20.50 10.71
N ASN A 139 -12.37 -20.80 9.82
CA ASN A 139 -12.26 -22.14 9.23
C ASN A 139 -11.43 -23.10 10.11
N THR A 140 -11.31 -24.36 9.68
CA THR A 140 -10.55 -25.40 10.41
C THR A 140 -9.04 -25.11 10.47
N ALA A 141 -8.51 -24.29 9.56
CA ALA A 141 -7.12 -23.83 9.56
C ALA A 141 -6.88 -22.63 10.50
N ARG A 142 -7.88 -22.24 11.30
CA ARG A 142 -7.84 -21.05 12.18
C ARG A 142 -7.62 -19.74 11.42
N GLN A 143 -8.21 -19.63 10.23
CA GLN A 143 -8.25 -18.39 9.49
C GLN A 143 -9.61 -17.71 9.66
N TYR A 144 -9.61 -16.41 9.96
CA TYR A 144 -10.80 -15.58 9.85
C TYR A 144 -11.17 -15.44 8.37
N VAL A 145 -12.43 -15.74 8.06
CA VAL A 145 -12.94 -15.61 6.70
C VAL A 145 -13.85 -14.39 6.62
N PHE A 146 -13.53 -13.52 5.68
CA PHE A 146 -14.31 -12.34 5.35
C PHE A 146 -14.85 -12.44 3.93
N ARG A 147 -16.02 -11.84 3.70
CA ARG A 147 -16.68 -11.76 2.39
C ARG A 147 -16.99 -10.31 2.06
N SER A 148 -16.73 -9.89 0.83
CA SER A 148 -17.24 -8.60 0.35
C SER A 148 -18.68 -8.78 -0.10
N ARG A 149 -19.64 -8.10 0.53
CA ARG A 149 -21.05 -8.15 0.12
C ARG A 149 -21.29 -7.62 -1.30
N SER A 150 -20.37 -6.83 -1.83
CA SER A 150 -20.48 -6.23 -3.16
C SER A 150 -20.06 -7.17 -4.29
N SER A 151 -19.14 -8.11 -4.04
CA SER A 151 -18.60 -9.00 -5.07
C SER A 151 -18.73 -10.49 -4.74
N ASP A 152 -19.21 -10.84 -3.54
CA ASP A 152 -19.24 -12.18 -2.95
C ASP A 152 -17.84 -12.83 -2.76
N LYS A 153 -16.77 -12.15 -3.19
CA LYS A 153 -15.39 -12.59 -3.05
C LYS A 153 -14.98 -12.73 -1.58
N ARG A 154 -14.23 -13.79 -1.28
CA ARG A 154 -13.77 -14.14 0.07
C ARG A 154 -12.29 -13.92 0.26
N TYR A 155 -11.93 -13.71 1.52
CA TYR A 155 -10.58 -13.43 1.98
C TYR A 155 -10.29 -14.19 3.27
N TRP A 156 -9.11 -14.78 3.38
CA TRP A 156 -8.69 -15.57 4.55
C TRP A 156 -7.49 -14.92 5.21
N ILE A 157 -7.65 -14.60 6.49
CA ILE A 157 -6.61 -13.97 7.31
C ILE A 157 -6.26 -14.94 8.43
N GLU A 158 -4.98 -15.29 8.56
CA GLU A 158 -4.51 -16.10 9.68
C GLU A 158 -4.85 -15.43 11.01
N GLU A 159 -5.30 -16.21 12.00
CA GLU A 159 -5.64 -15.66 13.32
C GLU A 159 -4.45 -14.95 13.99
N SER A 160 -3.24 -15.45 13.80
CA SER A 160 -2.02 -14.79 14.29
C SER A 160 -1.82 -13.41 13.69
N ASP A 161 -2.03 -13.26 12.38
CA ASP A 161 -1.88 -11.98 11.69
C ASP A 161 -2.98 -11.01 12.13
N PHE A 162 -4.22 -11.51 12.20
CA PHE A 162 -5.35 -10.70 12.62
C PHE A 162 -5.17 -10.12 14.03
N MET A 163 -4.64 -10.93 14.95
CA MET A 163 -4.47 -10.56 16.36
C MET A 163 -3.17 -9.79 16.63
N ALA A 164 -2.08 -10.12 15.94
CA ALA A 164 -0.74 -9.74 16.34
C ALA A 164 0.12 -9.09 15.25
N ALA A 165 -0.34 -9.00 13.98
CA ALA A 165 0.45 -8.31 12.95
C ALA A 165 0.75 -6.85 13.36
N PRO A 166 1.89 -6.27 12.99
CA PRO A 166 2.16 -4.86 13.30
C PRO A 166 1.13 -3.94 12.62
N VAL A 167 0.77 -2.85 13.31
CA VAL A 167 -0.10 -1.81 12.74
C VAL A 167 0.57 -1.17 11.54
N SER A 168 -0.21 -0.87 10.50
CA SER A 168 0.25 -0.29 9.23
C SER A 168 1.30 -1.12 8.48
N ARG A 169 1.44 -2.41 8.81
CA ARG A 169 2.27 -3.33 8.03
C ARG A 169 1.38 -4.30 7.25
N PRO A 170 1.49 -4.31 5.91
CA PRO A 170 0.69 -5.20 5.07
C PRO A 170 1.19 -6.63 5.17
N VAL A 171 0.24 -7.57 5.19
CA VAL A 171 0.50 -9.01 5.17
C VAL A 171 -0.28 -9.62 4.01
N GLY A 172 0.35 -10.44 3.19
CA GLY A 172 -0.32 -11.10 2.07
C GLY A 172 -1.34 -12.13 2.53
N ILE A 173 -2.55 -12.07 2.00
CA ILE A 173 -3.65 -12.97 2.37
C ILE A 173 -4.20 -13.73 1.17
N LEU A 174 -4.89 -14.84 1.41
CA LEU A 174 -5.60 -15.54 0.32
C LEU A 174 -6.85 -14.77 -0.06
N SER A 175 -7.18 -14.78 -1.34
CA SER A 175 -8.42 -14.25 -1.88
C SER A 175 -8.95 -15.18 -2.98
N GLU A 176 -10.26 -15.28 -3.10
CA GLU A 176 -10.97 -16.07 -4.13
C GLU A 176 -10.91 -15.44 -5.53
#